data_AF-A0A7U9XGP2-F1
#
_entry.id   AF-A0A7U9XGP2-F1
#
_cell.length_a   1.000
_cell.length_b   1.000
_cell.length_c   1.000
_cell.angle_alpha   90.00
_cell.angle_beta   90.00
_cell.angle_gamma   90.00
#
_symmetry.space_group_name_H-M   'P 1'
#
loop_
_entity.id
_entity.type
_entity.pdbx_description
1 polymer ?
#
loop_
_entity_poly.entity_id
_entity_poly.type
_entity_poly.pdbx_seq_one_letter_code
_entity_poly.pdbx_strand_id
1 'polypeptide(L)'
;MESFIEKIRRKINIFPQRQEGQSGEEYAKQRIFLGVKYGVFLLTAFAILRGVLVTAGAGIMASNSVDGRKLPIYCVETQEKKIALSFDAAWGNEDTPKILEILKKHNIHVTFFMTGGWVLG
;
A
#
# COMPACT_ATOMS: atom_id res chain seq x y z
N MET A 1 -13.63 16.34 -38.01
CA MET A 1 -12.98 15.45 -37.02
C MET A 1 -11.48 15.31 -37.32
N GLU A 2 -11.13 15.01 -38.57
CA GLU A 2 -9.73 14.95 -39.04
C GLU A 2 -8.88 16.20 -38.75
N SER A 3 -9.39 17.42 -39.00
CA SER A 3 -8.59 18.64 -38.77
C SER A 3 -8.28 18.89 -37.29
N PHE A 4 -9.12 18.38 -36.37
CA PHE A 4 -8.90 18.48 -34.93
C PHE A 4 -7.86 17.47 -34.46
N ILE A 5 -7.95 16.23 -34.95
CA ILE A 5 -6.96 15.16 -34.71
C ILE A 5 -5.59 15.59 -35.23
N GLU A 6 -5.53 16.22 -36.40
CA GLU A 6 -4.28 16.70 -36.99
C GLU A 6 -3.66 17.85 -36.19
N LYS A 7 -4.50 18.75 -35.66
CA LYS A 7 -4.08 19.87 -34.79
C LYS A 7 -3.55 19.35 -33.45
N ILE A 8 -4.15 18.30 -32.91
CA ILE A 8 -3.68 17.59 -31.72
C ILE A 8 -2.35 16.89 -32.01
N ARG A 9 -2.23 16.15 -33.12
CA ARG A 9 -1.00 15.46 -33.52
C ARG A 9 0.19 16.40 -33.70
N ARG A 10 -0.05 17.59 -34.27
CA ARG A 10 0.98 18.63 -34.44
C ARG A 10 1.41 19.23 -33.10
N LYS A 11 0.48 19.36 -32.14
CA LYS A 11 0.72 19.92 -30.80
C LYS A 11 1.34 18.90 -29.83
N ILE A 12 1.08 17.61 -30.04
CA ILE A 12 1.66 16.47 -29.31
C ILE A 12 2.79 15.83 -30.13
N ASN A 13 3.50 16.57 -30.97
CA ASN A 13 4.63 15.98 -31.69
C ASN A 13 5.78 15.75 -30.69
N ILE A 14 5.80 14.56 -30.09
CA ILE A 14 6.71 14.18 -28.99
C ILE A 14 8.16 14.20 -29.45
N PHE A 15 8.44 14.05 -30.75
CA PHE A 15 9.78 14.09 -31.29
C PHE A 15 10.08 15.44 -31.95
N PRO A 16 11.24 16.07 -31.64
CA PRO A 16 11.66 17.29 -32.29
C PRO A 16 11.79 17.07 -33.81
N GLN A 17 11.40 18.07 -34.59
CA GLN A 17 11.66 18.11 -36.03
C GLN A 17 13.18 18.33 -36.25
N ARG A 18 13.78 17.63 -37.21
CA ARG A 18 15.20 17.77 -37.54
C ARG A 18 15.46 19.19 -38.05
N GLN A 19 16.44 19.90 -37.49
CA GLN A 19 16.75 21.25 -37.95
C GLN A 19 17.58 21.23 -39.23
N GLU A 20 17.39 22.23 -40.08
CA GLU A 20 18.07 22.36 -41.37
C GLU A 20 19.58 22.58 -41.13
N GLY A 21 20.42 21.66 -41.61
CA GLY A 21 21.87 21.63 -41.33
C GLY A 21 22.32 20.69 -40.19
N GLN A 22 21.40 20.01 -39.50
CA GLN A 22 21.73 19.15 -38.36
C GLN A 22 22.23 17.75 -38.78
N SER A 23 23.39 17.34 -38.25
CA SER A 23 23.97 16.01 -38.48
C SER A 23 22.99 14.89 -38.08
N GLY A 24 22.94 13.81 -38.87
CA GLY A 24 22.06 12.66 -38.60
C GLY A 24 22.34 12.01 -37.24
N GLU A 25 23.60 12.06 -36.80
CA GLU A 25 24.01 11.54 -35.50
C GLU A 25 23.49 12.39 -34.32
N GLU A 26 23.48 13.71 -34.46
CA GLU A 26 22.97 14.62 -33.42
C GLU A 26 21.46 14.44 -33.23
N TYR A 27 20.73 14.30 -34.34
CA TYR A 27 19.30 14.01 -34.29
C TYR A 27 19.00 12.65 -33.64
N ALA A 28 19.81 11.63 -33.91
CA ALA A 28 19.69 10.32 -33.28
C ALA A 28 19.93 10.40 -31.75
N LYS A 29 20.97 11.11 -31.31
CA LYS A 29 21.26 11.36 -29.88
C LYS A 29 20.11 12.08 -29.18
N GLN A 30 19.51 13.09 -29.82
CA GLN A 30 18.35 13.81 -29.26
C GLN A 30 17.13 12.89 -29.07
N ARG A 31 16.84 12.01 -30.04
CA ARG A 31 15.74 11.04 -29.92
C ARG A 31 15.98 10.01 -28.82
N ILE A 32 17.21 9.52 -28.68
CA ILE A 32 17.60 8.60 -27.61
C ILE A 32 17.45 9.26 -26.25
N PHE A 33 17.99 10.47 -26.09
CA PHE A 33 17.89 11.23 -24.83
C PHE A 33 16.43 11.48 -24.43
N LEU A 34 15.60 11.81 -25.42
CA LEU A 34 14.18 12.03 -25.21
C LEU A 34 13.44 10.74 -24.82
N GLY A 35 13.74 9.63 -25.49
CA GLY A 35 13.21 8.30 -25.15
C GLY A 35 13.60 7.86 -23.73
N VAL A 36 14.86 8.07 -23.35
CA VAL A 36 15.36 7.79 -21.99
C VAL A 36 14.63 8.67 -20.97
N LYS A 37 14.45 9.97 -21.25
CA LYS A 37 13.75 10.89 -20.33
C LYS A 37 12.31 10.45 -20.07
N TYR A 38 11.56 10.10 -21.12
CA TYR A 38 10.19 9.61 -20.98
C TYR A 38 10.13 8.22 -20.34
N GLY A 39 11.09 7.34 -20.65
CA GLY A 39 11.23 6.04 -20.00
C GLY A 39 11.44 6.16 -18.49
N VAL A 40 12.38 7.01 -18.06
CA VAL A 40 12.63 7.27 -16.63
C VAL A 40 11.39 7.87 -15.97
N PHE A 41 10.71 8.83 -16.60
CA PHE A 41 9.49 9.43 -16.06
C PHE A 41 8.35 8.41 -15.87
N LEU A 42 8.15 7.51 -16.83
CA LEU A 42 7.12 6.47 -16.73
C LEU A 42 7.45 5.45 -15.64
N LEU A 43 8.72 5.06 -15.51
CA LEU A 43 9.16 4.14 -14.47
C LEU A 43 9.00 4.75 -13.06
N THR A 44 9.35 6.02 -12.88
CA THR A 44 9.17 6.70 -11.58
C THR A 44 7.69 6.88 -11.24
N ALA A 45 6.85 7.26 -12.20
CA ALA A 45 5.40 7.35 -12.01
C ALA A 45 4.79 6.00 -11.62
N PHE A 46 5.22 4.91 -12.28
CA PHE A 46 4.76 3.56 -11.97
C PHE A 46 5.21 3.10 -10.58
N ALA A 47 6.45 3.39 -10.19
CA ALA A 47 6.97 3.08 -8.86
C ALA A 47 6.20 3.81 -7.76
N ILE A 48 5.90 5.11 -7.94
CA ILE A 48 5.08 5.90 -7.01
C ILE A 48 3.68 5.30 -6.90
N LEU A 49 3.03 5.00 -8.03
CA LEU A 49 1.69 4.41 -8.04
C LEU A 49 1.64 3.08 -7.30
N ARG A 50 2.62 2.19 -7.53
CA ARG A 50 2.74 0.92 -6.81
C ARG A 50 2.98 1.14 -5.32
N GLY A 51 3.84 2.09 -4.95
CA GLY A 51 4.08 2.48 -3.57
C GLY A 51 2.80 2.90 -2.85
N VAL A 52 2.00 3.77 -3.48
CA VAL A 52 0.70 4.21 -2.93
C VAL A 52 -0.28 3.05 -2.79
N LEU A 53 -0.40 2.17 -3.80
CA LEU A 53 -1.32 1.04 -3.73
C LEU A 53 -0.95 0.04 -2.62
N VAL A 54 0.34 -0.19 -2.39
CA VAL A 54 0.81 -1.09 -1.33
C VAL A 54 0.60 -0.47 0.06
N THR A 55 0.87 0.84 0.23
CA THR A 55 0.74 1.48 1.55
C THR A 55 -0.69 1.85 1.91
N ALA A 56 -1.53 2.21 0.94
CA ALA A 56 -2.93 2.54 1.18
C ALA A 56 -3.75 1.34 1.70
N GLY A 57 -3.36 0.10 1.34
CA GLY A 57 -3.98 -1.11 1.88
C GLY A 57 -3.44 -1.57 3.24
N ALA A 58 -2.28 -1.05 3.66
CA ALA A 58 -1.54 -1.56 4.83
C ALA A 58 -1.79 -0.77 6.12
N GLY A 59 -2.59 0.31 6.11
CA GLY A 59 -2.61 1.25 7.22
C GLY A 59 -3.94 1.97 7.45
N ILE A 60 -5.01 1.23 7.75
CA ILE A 60 -6.09 1.82 8.56
C ILE A 60 -5.58 1.83 10.00
N MET A 61 -4.79 2.84 10.38
CA MET A 61 -4.55 3.13 11.80
C MET A 61 -5.89 3.61 12.37
N ALA A 62 -6.56 2.76 13.13
CA ALA A 62 -7.72 3.16 13.91
C ALA A 62 -7.26 4.17 14.98
N SER A 63 -7.42 5.46 14.72
CA SER A 63 -7.24 6.51 15.72
C SER A 63 -8.58 6.80 16.36
N ASN A 64 -8.80 6.28 17.57
CA ASN A 64 -10.00 6.59 18.33
C ASN A 64 -9.72 7.83 19.19
N SER A 65 -9.97 9.03 18.65
CA SER A 65 -9.82 10.29 19.40
C SER A 65 -11.11 11.08 19.40
N VAL A 66 -11.63 11.39 20.59
CA VAL A 66 -12.77 12.29 20.78
C VAL A 66 -12.29 13.46 21.62
N ASP A 67 -12.48 14.68 21.09
CA ASP A 67 -12.11 15.92 21.80
C ASP A 67 -10.65 15.94 22.30
N GLY A 68 -9.72 15.48 21.44
CA GLY A 68 -8.29 15.42 21.75
C GLY A 68 -7.86 14.31 22.70
N ARG A 69 -8.79 13.51 23.25
CA ARG A 69 -8.47 12.37 24.12
C ARG A 69 -8.43 11.08 23.31
N LYS A 70 -7.38 10.29 23.50
CA LYS A 70 -7.29 8.92 22.96
C LYS A 70 -8.21 8.01 23.76
N LEU A 71 -9.21 7.43 23.10
CA LEU A 71 -10.12 6.45 23.68
C LEU A 71 -9.62 5.03 23.37
N PRO A 72 -9.91 4.04 24.23
CA PRO A 72 -9.65 2.64 23.93
C PRO A 72 -10.41 2.19 22.68
N ILE A 73 -9.85 1.22 21.96
CA ILE A 73 -10.50 0.62 20.79
C ILE A 73 -11.30 -0.58 21.28
N TYR A 74 -12.62 -0.46 21.28
CA TYR A 74 -13.54 -1.55 21.66
C TYR A 74 -14.04 -2.35 20.46
N CYS A 75 -14.18 -1.69 19.30
CA CYS A 75 -14.55 -2.29 18.04
C CYS A 75 -13.98 -1.46 16.88
N VAL A 76 -14.01 -2.03 15.68
CA VAL A 76 -13.64 -1.34 14.45
C VAL A 76 -14.79 -1.44 13.46
N GLU A 77 -14.97 -0.41 12.65
CA GLU A 77 -15.92 -0.46 11.55
C GLU A 77 -15.41 -1.44 10.48
N THR A 78 -16.26 -2.40 10.11
CA THR A 78 -15.96 -3.36 9.04
C THR A 78 -17.25 -3.82 8.39
N GLN A 79 -17.21 -4.04 7.07
CA GLN A 79 -18.33 -4.59 6.31
C GLN A 79 -18.32 -6.13 6.27
N GLU A 80 -17.24 -6.75 6.75
CA GLU A 80 -17.09 -8.20 6.77
C GLU A 80 -17.64 -8.77 8.08
N LYS A 81 -18.28 -9.95 8.01
CA LYS A 81 -18.82 -10.64 9.18
C LYS A 81 -17.71 -11.35 9.96
N LYS A 82 -16.90 -10.58 10.69
CA LYS A 82 -15.76 -11.08 11.44
C LYS A 82 -15.70 -10.52 12.86
N ILE A 83 -15.17 -11.32 13.76
CA ILE A 83 -14.96 -11.00 15.18
C ILE A 83 -13.48 -11.20 15.52
N ALA A 84 -13.01 -10.51 16.56
CA ALA A 84 -11.69 -10.73 17.15
C ALA A 84 -11.86 -11.34 18.54
N LEU A 85 -11.06 -12.35 18.86
CA LEU A 85 -11.06 -13.00 20.17
C LEU A 85 -9.78 -12.62 20.93
N SER A 86 -9.95 -12.24 22.19
CA SER A 86 -8.84 -11.98 23.11
C SER A 86 -9.07 -12.63 24.47
N PHE A 87 -7.98 -12.96 25.16
CA PHE A 87 -7.97 -13.59 26.47
C PHE A 87 -7.07 -12.81 27.43
N ASP A 88 -7.57 -12.56 28.64
CA ASP A 88 -6.77 -12.00 29.72
C ASP A 88 -6.19 -13.15 30.56
N ALA A 89 -4.87 -13.25 30.57
CA ALA A 89 -4.13 -14.33 31.22
C ALA A 89 -3.44 -13.79 32.49
N ALA A 90 -4.13 -13.95 33.62
CA ALA A 90 -3.67 -13.46 34.93
C ALA A 90 -3.34 -14.59 35.91
N TRP A 91 -4.21 -15.61 36.03
CA TRP A 91 -4.07 -16.74 36.96
C TRP A 91 -4.70 -18.00 36.37
N GLY A 92 -4.24 -19.17 36.81
CA GLY A 92 -4.67 -20.46 36.28
C GLY A 92 -4.18 -20.68 34.85
N ASN A 93 -3.58 -21.83 34.58
CA ASN A 93 -3.12 -22.21 33.24
C ASN A 93 -3.53 -23.64 32.87
N GLU A 94 -4.36 -24.29 33.69
CA GLU A 94 -4.73 -25.69 33.59
C GLU A 94 -5.52 -25.97 32.30
N ASP A 95 -6.40 -25.04 31.90
CA ASP A 95 -7.21 -25.14 30.69
C ASP A 95 -6.52 -24.55 29.44
N THR A 96 -5.42 -23.80 29.61
CA THR A 96 -4.72 -23.15 28.49
C THR A 96 -4.30 -24.14 27.40
N PRO A 97 -3.73 -25.32 27.71
CA PRO A 97 -3.39 -26.32 26.69
C PRO A 97 -4.60 -26.75 25.85
N LYS A 98 -5.75 -26.98 26.49
CA LYS A 98 -6.99 -27.37 25.82
C LYS A 98 -7.55 -26.24 24.97
N ILE A 99 -7.50 -25.01 25.46
CA ILE A 99 -7.89 -23.81 24.70
C ILE A 99 -7.03 -23.69 23.43
N LEU A 100 -5.70 -23.80 23.57
CA LEU A 100 -4.77 -23.73 22.44
C LEU A 100 -4.98 -24.87 21.43
N GLU A 101 -5.28 -26.09 21.89
CA GLU A 101 -5.63 -27.22 21.03
C GLU A 101 -6.87 -26.94 20.19
N ILE A 102 -7.94 -26.41 20.81
CA ILE A 102 -9.18 -26.06 20.11
C ILE A 102 -8.94 -24.95 19.08
N LEU A 103 -8.24 -23.88 19.47
CA LEU A 103 -7.92 -22.77 18.56
C LEU A 103 -7.11 -23.26 17.36
N LYS A 104 -6.12 -24.12 17.58
CA LYS A 104 -5.31 -24.74 16.51
C LYS A 104 -6.16 -25.64 15.61
N LYS A 105 -7.03 -26.48 16.19
CA LYS A 105 -7.95 -27.36 15.43
C LYS A 105 -8.84 -26.57 14.47
N HIS A 106 -9.29 -25.39 14.89
CA HIS A 106 -10.12 -24.50 14.06
C HIS A 106 -9.32 -23.48 13.23
N ASN A 107 -7.99 -23.51 13.31
CA ASN A 107 -7.09 -22.55 12.65
C ASN A 107 -7.43 -21.07 12.95
N ILE A 108 -7.78 -20.79 14.21
CA ILE A 108 -8.18 -19.45 14.70
C ILE A 108 -6.97 -18.77 15.34
N HIS A 109 -6.75 -17.51 14.98
CA HIS A 109 -5.77 -16.63 15.62
C HIS A 109 -6.45 -15.75 16.67
N VAL A 110 -5.80 -15.58 17.82
CA VAL A 110 -6.32 -14.81 18.97
C VAL A 110 -5.21 -13.99 19.61
N THR A 111 -5.57 -13.04 20.47
CA THR A 111 -4.62 -12.25 21.25
C THR A 111 -4.69 -12.59 22.74
N PHE A 112 -3.55 -12.90 23.36
CA PHE A 112 -3.45 -13.09 24.81
C PHE A 112 -2.82 -11.85 25.46
N PHE A 113 -3.51 -11.27 26.45
CA PHE A 113 -2.98 -10.21 27.30
C PHE A 113 -2.51 -10.84 28.61
N MET A 114 -1.20 -11.03 28.73
CA MET A 114 -0.59 -11.78 29.84
C MET A 114 -0.04 -10.84 30.90
N THR A 115 -0.35 -11.11 32.17
CA THR A 115 0.31 -10.42 33.29
C THR A 115 1.70 -11.00 33.52
N GLY A 116 2.64 -10.21 34.04
CA GLY A 116 4.01 -10.68 34.28
C GLY A 116 4.09 -11.90 35.20
N GLY A 117 3.21 -11.98 36.21
CA GLY A 117 3.16 -13.13 37.12
C GLY A 117 2.72 -14.43 36.42
N TRP A 118 1.82 -14.32 35.45
CA TRP A 118 1.34 -15.48 34.68
C TRP A 118 2.41 -16.04 33.74
N VAL A 119 3.26 -15.18 33.16
CA VAL A 119 4.33 -15.64 32.26
C VAL A 119 5.39 -16.48 32.99
N LEU A 120 5.56 -16.27 34.28
CA LEU A 120 6.56 -16.93 35.10
C LEU A 120 6.08 -18.22 35.77
N GLY A 121 4.77 -18.52 35.71
CA GLY A 121 4.13 -19.68 36.36
C GLY A 121 3.73 -20.76 35.37
#